data_AF-A0A6I7N6N6-F1
#
_entry.id   AF-A0A6I7N6N6-F1
#
_cell.length_a   1.000
_cell.length_b   1.000
_cell.length_c   1.000
_cell.angle_alpha   90.00
_cell.angle_beta   90.00
_cell.angle_gamma   90.00
#
_symmetry.space_group_name_H-M   'P 1'
#
loop_
_entity.id
_entity.type
_entity.pdbx_description
1 polymer ?
#
loop_
_entity_poly.entity_id
_entity_poly.type
_entity_poly.pdbx_seq_one_letter_code
_entity_poly.pdbx_strand_id
1 'polypeptide(L)' 'PKPAYQQPGPAREYGVRLWDLNVRFHYPQPGSIRVLSVMPCSTS' A
#
# COMPACT_ATOMS: atom_id res chain seq x y z
N PRO A 1 -17.31 24.48 0.53
CA PRO A 1 -17.35 23.00 0.63
C PRO A 1 -15.94 22.43 0.53
N LYS A 2 -15.42 21.84 1.62
CA LYS A 2 -14.17 21.07 1.52
C LYS A 2 -14.43 19.91 0.54
N PRO A 3 -13.55 19.65 -0.43
CA PRO A 3 -13.75 18.51 -1.32
C PRO A 3 -13.96 17.27 -0.44
N ALA A 4 -15.07 16.57 -0.66
CA ALA A 4 -15.28 15.28 -0.02
C ALA A 4 -14.07 14.43 -0.41
N TYR A 5 -13.27 14.02 0.58
CA TYR A 5 -12.12 13.17 0.34
C TYR A 5 -12.59 11.96 -0.46
N GLN A 6 -12.12 11.83 -1.70
CA GLN A 6 -12.45 10.68 -2.52
C GLN A 6 -11.80 9.46 -1.87
N GLN A 7 -12.64 8.48 -1.51
CA GLN A 7 -12.14 7.20 -1.08
C GLN A 7 -11.32 6.60 -2.24
N PRO A 8 -10.05 6.27 -2.01
CA PRO A 8 -9.26 5.59 -3.01
C PRO A 8 -9.91 4.25 -3.35
N GLY A 9 -10.06 3.96 -4.65
CA GLY A 9 -10.62 2.69 -5.10
C GLY A 9 -9.76 1.49 -4.68
N PRO A 10 -10.32 0.27 -4.67
CA PRO A 10 -9.64 -0.95 -4.22
C PRO A 10 -8.44 -1.35 -5.09
N ALA A 11 -8.33 -0.79 -6.29
CA ALA A 11 -7.17 -0.96 -7.17
C ALA A 11 -5.94 -0.14 -6.73
N ARG A 12 -6.06 0.71 -5.69
CA ARG A 12 -4.95 1.54 -5.25
C ARG A 12 -3.93 0.72 -4.48
N GLU A 13 -2.72 0.67 -5.02
CA GLU A 13 -1.57 0.07 -4.36
C GLU A 13 -0.86 1.10 -3.47
N TYR A 14 -0.35 0.62 -2.35
CA TYR A 14 0.43 1.36 -1.38
C TYR A 14 1.78 0.68 -1.24
N GLY A 15 2.81 1.48 -0.95
CA GLY A 15 4.15 1.01 -0.68
C GLY A 15 4.62 1.52 0.67
N VAL A 16 5.27 0.66 1.46
CA VAL A 16 5.91 1.03 2.72
C VAL A 16 7.27 0.36 2.83
N ARG A 17 8.23 1.07 3.43
CA ARG A 17 9.48 0.45 3.85
C ARG A 17 9.33 -0.04 5.28
N LEU A 18 9.64 -1.32 5.48
CA LEU A 18 9.65 -1.97 6.78
C LEU A 18 11.04 -2.56 7.01
N TRP A 19 11.84 -1.91 7.84
CA TRP A 19 13.28 -2.20 8.00
C TRP A 19 14.01 -2.22 6.65
N ASP A 20 14.64 -3.34 6.30
CA ASP A 20 15.32 -3.60 5.04
C ASP A 20 14.39 -4.15 3.96
N LEU A 21 13.07 -4.10 4.11
CA LEU A 21 12.11 -4.57 3.11
C LEU A 21 11.28 -3.41 2.53
N ASN A 22 11.05 -3.43 1.23
CA ASN A 22 10.01 -2.65 0.57
C ASN A 22 8.80 -3.55 0.33
N VAL A 23 7.68 -3.20 0.94
CA VAL A 23 6.43 -3.97 0.88
C VAL A 23 5.41 -3.17 0.07
N ARG A 24 4.82 -3.81 -0.94
CA ARG A 24 3.66 -3.28 -1.67
C ARG A 24 2.40 -4.05 -1.28
N PHE A 25 1.31 -3.35 -1.04
CA PHE A 25 0.05 -3.93 -0.62
C PHE A 25 -1.14 -3.09 -1.06
N HIS A 26 -2.35 -3.64 -0.98
CA HIS A 26 -3.58 -2.89 -1.19
C HIS A 26 -4.70 -3.38 -0.27
N TYR A 27 -5.80 -2.66 -0.25
CA TYR A 27 -7.03 -3.05 0.45
C TYR A 27 -8.06 -3.52 -0.57
N PRO A 28 -8.14 -4.82 -0.90
CA PRO A 28 -9.14 -5.31 -1.85
C PRO A 28 -10.57 -5.10 -1.34
N GLN A 29 -10.73 -5.08 -0.01
CA GLN A 29 -11.96 -4.73 0.69
C GLN A 29 -11.62 -4.02 2.01
N PRO A 30 -12.55 -3.22 2.58
CA PRO A 30 -12.32 -2.53 3.84
C PRO A 30 -11.93 -3.51 4.96
N GLY A 31 -10.89 -3.18 5.73
CA GLY A 31 -10.42 -4.00 6.85
C GLY A 31 -9.57 -5.22 6.46
N SER A 32 -9.28 -5.43 5.17
CA SER A 32 -8.39 -6.51 4.71
C SER A 32 -7.19 -5.94 3.98
N ILE A 33 -6.00 -6.39 4.35
CA ILE A 33 -4.75 -6.04 3.66
C ILE A 33 -4.32 -7.25 2.83
N ARG A 34 -4.00 -7.03 1.56
CA ARG A 34 -3.34 -8.03 0.71
C ARG A 34 -1.98 -7.51 0.26
N VAL A 35 -0.94 -8.24 0.64
CA VAL A 35 0.44 -7.97 0.20
C VAL A 35 0.58 -8.43 -1.24
N LEU A 36 1.12 -7.55 -2.08
CA LEU A 36 1.35 -7.77 -3.51
C LEU A 36 2.81 -8.12 -3.79
N SER A 37 3.74 -7.55 -3.02
CA SER A 37 5.17 -7.79 -3.22
C SER A 37 5.95 -7.46 -1.96
N VAL A 38 6.99 -8.25 -1.67
CA VAL A 38 7.98 -7.98 -0.62
C VAL A 38 9.34 -8.10 -1.29
N MET A 39 10.12 -7.03 -1.25
CA MET A 39 11.44 -6.97 -1.87
C MET A 39 12.45 -6.50 -0.83
N PRO A 40 13.69 -7.01 -0.84
CA PRO A 40 14.74 -6.37 -0.08
C PRO A 40 14.93 -4.94 -0.58
N CYS A 41 15.10 -4.04 0.35
CA CYS A 41 15.65 -2.74 0.09
C CYS A 41 17.12 -2.97 -0.26
N SER A 42 17.45 -2.79 -1.54
CA SER A 42 18.83 -2.77 -1.98
C SER A 42 19.60 -1.76 -1.13
N THR A 43 20.49 -2.28 -0.29
CA THR A 43 21.58 -1.50 0.30
C THR A 43 22.58 -1.29 -0.84
N SER A 44 22.73 -0.03 -1.26
CA SER A 44 23.74 0.36 -2.23
C SER A 44 25.15 0.06 -1.74
#